data_AF-A0A174FIS1-F1
#
_entry.id   AF-A0A174FIS1-F1
#
_cell.length_a   1.000
_cell.length_b   1.000
_cell.length_c   1.000
_cell.angle_alpha   90.00
_cell.angle_beta   90.00
_cell.angle_gamma   90.00
#
_symmetry.space_group_name_H-M   'P 1'
#
loop_
_entity.id
_entity.type
_entity.pdbx_description
1 polymer ?
#
loop_
_entity_poly.entity_id
_entity_poly.type
_entity_poly.pdbx_seq_one_letter_code
_entity_poly.pdbx_strand_id
1 'polypeptide(L)'
;MTKVIKGEPGYLDYKKKAEIIRTVIYFALVAAIFILGYSQAHTRLNLMTVVAVLGCLPASKALVGVITRFPYPSIAVIRADEIKAKTGNITAVYDMIITSREKVMPVDCIVISGNTIFGYTNSEKVDVKYAATHIKSILNQNHFPDVSVKILNNYTAFLARAEGLNSIAAVEKGDTKEMERQIKQVILNISM
;
A
#
# COMPACT_ATOMS: atom_id res chain seq x y z
N MET A 1 -12.43 -13.47 -6.00
CA MET A 1 -11.48 -12.99 -4.97
C MET A 1 -12.23 -12.10 -4.02
N THR A 2 -12.16 -12.37 -2.71
CA THR A 2 -12.73 -11.46 -1.70
C THR A 2 -12.00 -10.14 -1.74
N LYS A 3 -12.74 -9.03 -1.78
CA LYS A 3 -12.15 -7.69 -1.84
C LYS A 3 -11.46 -7.39 -0.51
N VAL A 4 -10.15 -7.19 -0.54
CA VAL A 4 -9.38 -6.73 0.63
C VAL A 4 -9.26 -5.21 0.56
N ILE A 5 -9.53 -4.53 1.67
CA ILE A 5 -9.50 -3.06 1.73
C ILE A 5 -8.07 -2.60 1.97
N LYS A 6 -7.71 -1.42 1.43
CA LYS A 6 -6.39 -0.83 1.64
C LYS A 6 -6.15 -0.61 3.14
N GLY A 7 -4.99 -1.05 3.62
CA GLY A 7 -4.65 -0.99 5.04
C GLY A 7 -4.99 -2.26 5.83
N GLU A 8 -5.56 -3.28 5.18
CA GLU A 8 -5.77 -4.60 5.78
C GLU A 8 -4.65 -5.58 5.38
N PRO A 9 -4.36 -6.59 6.23
CA PRO A 9 -3.39 -7.62 5.88
C PRO A 9 -3.80 -8.37 4.61
N GLY A 10 -2.85 -8.60 3.71
CA GLY A 10 -3.09 -9.30 2.44
C GLY A 10 -3.56 -8.39 1.30
N TYR A 11 -3.66 -7.08 1.54
CA TYR A 11 -4.05 -6.10 0.52
C TYR A 11 -3.08 -6.05 -0.66
N LEU A 12 -1.76 -6.06 -0.43
CA LEU A 12 -0.77 -6.01 -1.52
C LEU A 12 -0.88 -7.24 -2.42
N ASP A 13 -1.03 -8.43 -1.85
CA ASP A 13 -1.20 -9.66 -2.61
C ASP A 13 -2.53 -9.70 -3.38
N TYR A 14 -3.62 -9.26 -2.76
CA TYR A 14 -4.91 -9.11 -3.45
C TYR A 14 -4.79 -8.15 -4.63
N LYS A 15 -4.22 -6.96 -4.41
CA LYS A 15 -4.06 -5.92 -5.43
C LYS A 15 -3.16 -6.37 -6.57
N LYS A 16 -2.03 -7.02 -6.25
CA LYS A 16 -1.12 -7.62 -7.24
C LYS A 16 -1.84 -8.61 -8.13
N LYS A 17 -2.61 -9.55 -7.56
CA LYS A 17 -3.37 -10.53 -8.35
C LYS A 17 -4.46 -9.87 -9.21
N ALA A 18 -5.18 -8.90 -8.67
CA ALA A 18 -6.19 -8.15 -9.42
C ALA A 18 -5.59 -7.35 -10.59
N GLU A 19 -4.43 -6.71 -10.39
CA GLU A 19 -3.71 -5.97 -11.44
C GLU A 19 -3.14 -6.90 -12.51
N ILE A 20 -2.65 -8.08 -12.14
CA ILE A 20 -2.21 -9.11 -13.10
C ILE A 20 -3.36 -9.54 -14.00
N ILE A 21 -4.51 -9.89 -13.43
CA ILE A 21 -5.71 -10.30 -14.19
C ILE A 21 -6.14 -9.18 -15.14
N ARG A 22 -6.21 -7.94 -14.64
CA ARG A 22 -6.56 -6.77 -15.46
C ARG A 22 -5.58 -6.55 -16.61
N THR A 23 -4.29 -6.72 -16.35
CA THR A 23 -3.23 -6.59 -17.36
C THR A 23 -3.38 -7.64 -18.45
N VAL A 24 -3.61 -8.91 -18.08
CA VAL A 24 -3.85 -10.00 -19.04
C VAL A 24 -5.09 -9.71 -19.90
N ILE A 25 -6.19 -9.23 -19.30
CA ILE A 25 -7.40 -8.86 -20.03
C ILE A 25 -7.11 -7.73 -21.03
N TYR A 26 -6.38 -6.68 -20.63
CA TYR A 26 -6.04 -5.60 -21.55
C TYR A 26 -5.19 -6.07 -22.74
N PHE A 27 -4.16 -6.89 -22.49
CA PHE A 27 -3.36 -7.43 -23.60
C PHE A 27 -4.16 -8.40 -24.47
N ALA A 28 -5.07 -9.19 -23.90
CA ALA A 28 -5.95 -10.07 -24.67
C ALA A 28 -6.89 -9.27 -25.59
N LEU A 29 -7.46 -8.15 -25.10
CA LEU A 29 -8.30 -7.27 -25.92
C LEU A 29 -7.51 -6.62 -27.06
N VAL A 30 -6.30 -6.12 -26.78
CA VAL A 30 -5.41 -5.56 -27.80
C VAL A 30 -5.07 -6.61 -28.87
N ALA A 31 -4.71 -7.82 -28.45
CA ALA A 31 -4.42 -8.93 -29.36
C ALA A 31 -5.64 -9.31 -30.21
N ALA A 32 -6.83 -9.37 -29.62
CA ALA A 32 -8.08 -9.68 -30.33
C ALA A 32 -8.39 -8.63 -31.40
N ILE A 33 -8.30 -7.33 -31.08
CA ILE A 33 -8.52 -6.23 -32.03
C ILE A 33 -7.52 -6.32 -33.20
N PHE A 34 -6.25 -6.59 -32.89
CA PHE A 34 -5.21 -6.72 -33.90
C PHE A 34 -5.47 -7.91 -34.85
N ILE A 35 -5.80 -9.08 -34.30
CA ILE A 35 -6.07 -10.30 -35.08
C ILE A 35 -7.31 -10.10 -35.98
N LEU A 36 -8.39 -9.53 -35.43
CA LEU A 36 -9.61 -9.23 -36.20
C LEU A 36 -9.34 -8.23 -37.33
N GLY A 37 -8.57 -7.17 -37.05
CA GLY A 37 -8.18 -6.19 -38.04
C GLY A 37 -7.36 -6.81 -39.18
N TYR A 38 -6.39 -7.65 -38.84
CA TYR A 38 -5.56 -8.33 -39.82
C TYR A 38 -6.35 -9.35 -40.66
N SER A 39 -7.25 -10.12 -40.04
CA SER A 39 -8.06 -11.11 -40.74
C SER A 39 -9.07 -10.50 -41.72
N GLN A 40 -9.59 -9.30 -41.45
CA GLN A 40 -10.54 -8.63 -42.35
C GLN A 40 -9.82 -7.86 -43.46
N ALA A 41 -8.80 -7.08 -43.12
CA ALA A 41 -8.17 -6.18 -44.09
C ALA A 41 -7.04 -6.85 -44.88
N HIS A 42 -6.52 -8.00 -44.43
CA HIS A 42 -5.31 -8.68 -44.94
C HIS A 42 -4.05 -7.79 -45.06
N THR A 43 -4.12 -6.56 -44.55
CA THR A 43 -3.03 -5.60 -44.47
C THR A 43 -2.89 -5.10 -43.03
N ARG A 44 -1.66 -4.72 -42.68
CA ARG A 44 -1.32 -4.17 -41.36
C ARG A 44 -1.62 -2.66 -41.26
N LEU A 45 -1.93 -2.01 -42.38
CA LEU A 45 -2.26 -0.58 -42.48
C LEU A 45 -3.78 -0.38 -42.44
N ASN A 46 -4.40 -0.68 -41.30
CA ASN A 46 -5.85 -0.54 -41.15
C ASN A 46 -6.19 0.23 -39.85
N LEU A 47 -7.43 0.71 -39.74
CA LEU A 47 -7.84 1.48 -38.57
C LEU A 47 -7.79 0.66 -37.27
N MET A 48 -8.06 -0.66 -37.35
CA MET A 48 -8.04 -1.57 -36.21
C MET A 48 -6.63 -1.74 -35.64
N THR A 49 -5.57 -1.74 -36.47
CA THR A 49 -4.19 -1.79 -35.99
C THR A 49 -3.80 -0.49 -35.30
N VAL A 50 -4.27 0.66 -35.76
CA VAL A 50 -4.11 1.94 -35.05
C VAL A 50 -4.78 1.88 -33.67
N VAL A 51 -6.02 1.39 -33.60
CA VAL A 51 -6.74 1.21 -32.32
C VAL A 51 -6.00 0.23 -31.39
N ALA A 52 -5.46 -0.87 -31.92
CA ALA A 52 -4.69 -1.82 -31.14
C ALA A 52 -3.41 -1.19 -30.56
N VAL A 53 -2.67 -0.40 -31.35
CA VAL A 53 -1.49 0.33 -30.88
C VAL A 53 -1.84 1.32 -29.78
N LEU A 54 -2.95 2.06 -29.92
CA LEU A 54 -3.43 2.95 -28.86
C LEU A 54 -3.86 2.17 -27.60
N GLY A 55 -4.44 0.99 -27.78
CA GLY A 55 -4.79 0.06 -26.69
C GLY A 55 -3.58 -0.48 -25.92
N CYS A 56 -2.38 -0.52 -26.53
CA CYS A 56 -1.16 -0.87 -25.81
C CYS A 56 -0.83 0.13 -24.70
N LEU A 57 -1.27 1.40 -24.77
CA LEU A 57 -0.99 2.41 -23.75
C LEU A 57 -1.59 2.07 -22.37
N PRO A 58 -2.91 1.81 -22.23
CA PRO A 58 -3.48 1.38 -20.96
C PRO A 58 -2.97 -0.01 -20.52
N ALA A 59 -2.69 -0.92 -21.46
CA ALA A 59 -2.12 -2.25 -21.14
C ALA A 59 -0.72 -2.14 -20.53
N SER A 60 0.15 -1.30 -21.12
CA SER A 60 1.51 -1.05 -20.63
C SER A 60 1.49 -0.36 -19.27
N LYS A 61 0.59 0.61 -19.05
CA LYS A 61 0.41 1.24 -17.74
C LYS A 61 0.00 0.24 -16.66
N ALA A 62 -0.92 -0.68 -16.98
CA ALA A 62 -1.32 -1.73 -16.05
C ALA A 62 -0.16 -2.67 -15.70
N LEU A 63 0.63 -3.06 -16.70
CA LEU A 63 1.81 -3.91 -16.53
C LEU A 63 2.89 -3.24 -15.65
N VAL A 64 3.18 -1.95 -15.86
CA VAL A 64 4.11 -1.21 -15.01
C VAL A 64 3.65 -1.24 -13.55
N GLY A 65 2.34 -1.09 -13.30
CA GLY A 65 1.77 -1.20 -11.95
C GLY A 65 2.00 -2.57 -11.28
N VAL A 66 1.95 -3.65 -12.06
CA VAL A 66 2.29 -5.00 -11.59
C VAL A 66 3.78 -5.10 -11.27
N ILE A 67 4.65 -4.66 -12.18
CA ILE A 67 6.11 -4.74 -12.04
C ILE A 67 6.58 -3.96 -10.80
N THR A 68 6.05 -2.76 -10.58
CA THR A 68 6.45 -1.93 -9.43
C THR A 68 5.98 -2.50 -8.09
N ARG A 69 4.91 -3.30 -8.06
CA ARG A 69 4.41 -3.95 -6.84
C ARG A 69 4.95 -5.37 -6.62
N PHE A 70 5.46 -6.00 -7.68
CA PHE A 70 5.99 -7.36 -7.63
C PHE A 70 6.99 -7.63 -6.49
N PRO A 71 7.97 -6.75 -6.19
CA PRO A 71 8.98 -7.03 -5.16
C PRO A 71 8.47 -6.87 -3.71
N TYR A 72 7.23 -6.40 -3.51
CA TYR A 72 6.68 -6.10 -2.19
C TYR A 72 5.56 -7.08 -1.84
N PRO A 73 5.85 -8.16 -1.11
CA PRO A 73 4.82 -9.07 -0.60
C PRO A 73 4.00 -8.42 0.51
N SER A 74 2.78 -8.93 0.74
CA SER A 74 2.00 -8.60 1.94
C SER A 74 2.66 -9.13 3.21
N ILE A 75 2.28 -8.56 4.37
CA ILE A 75 2.66 -9.09 5.68
C ILE A 75 2.17 -10.54 5.83
N ALA A 76 3.00 -11.39 6.46
CA ALA A 76 2.61 -12.76 6.77
C ALA A 76 1.40 -12.79 7.73
N VAL A 77 0.44 -13.67 7.46
CA VAL A 77 -0.81 -13.81 8.23
C VAL A 77 -0.53 -13.98 9.72
N ILE A 78 0.43 -14.83 10.08
CA ILE A 78 0.83 -15.09 11.48
C ILE A 78 1.26 -13.80 12.19
N ARG A 79 2.10 -12.98 11.52
CA ARG A 79 2.56 -11.69 12.10
C ARG A 79 1.42 -10.68 12.18
N ALA A 80 0.52 -10.67 11.19
CA ALA A 80 -0.64 -9.79 11.22
C ALA A 80 -1.58 -10.13 12.37
N ASP A 81 -1.84 -11.42 12.62
CA ASP A 81 -2.68 -11.89 13.72
C ASP A 81 -2.03 -11.61 15.09
N GLU A 82 -0.71 -11.79 15.21
CA GLU A 82 0.04 -11.44 16.43
C GLU A 82 -0.05 -9.93 16.73
N ILE A 83 0.12 -9.07 15.72
CA ILE A 83 -0.04 -7.63 15.89
C ILE A 83 -1.48 -7.31 16.30
N LYS A 84 -2.49 -7.83 15.58
CA LYS A 84 -3.91 -7.58 15.88
C LYS A 84 -4.25 -7.96 17.33
N ALA A 85 -3.75 -9.10 17.81
CA ALA A 85 -3.97 -9.55 19.18
C ALA A 85 -3.41 -8.56 20.21
N LYS A 86 -2.31 -7.88 19.88
CA LYS A 86 -1.64 -6.91 20.76
C LYS A 86 -2.06 -5.44 20.56
N THR A 87 -2.87 -5.16 19.54
CA THR A 87 -3.29 -3.79 19.18
C THR A 87 -4.81 -3.60 19.17
N GLY A 88 -5.57 -4.40 19.93
CA GLY A 88 -7.03 -4.40 19.87
C GLY A 88 -7.73 -3.06 20.18
N ASN A 89 -7.06 -2.15 20.90
CA ASN A 89 -7.60 -0.85 21.30
C ASN A 89 -7.07 0.33 20.48
N ILE A 90 -6.08 0.11 19.59
CA ILE A 90 -5.44 1.16 18.79
C ILE A 90 -5.63 0.92 17.30
N THR A 91 -5.45 1.97 16.50
CA THR A 91 -5.64 1.86 15.06
C THR A 91 -4.39 1.27 14.39
N ALA A 92 -4.53 0.11 13.74
CA ALA A 92 -3.47 -0.51 12.94
C ALA A 92 -3.78 -0.43 11.43
N VAL A 93 -2.72 -0.25 10.63
CA VAL A 93 -2.74 -0.20 9.17
C VAL A 93 -1.64 -1.09 8.64
N TYR A 94 -1.96 -1.99 7.72
CA TYR A 94 -1.04 -2.99 7.18
C TYR A 94 -0.75 -2.74 5.70
N ASP A 95 0.30 -3.38 5.18
CA ASP A 95 0.51 -3.53 3.74
C ASP A 95 0.73 -2.20 2.99
N MET A 96 1.57 -1.32 3.55
CA MET A 96 1.81 0.02 3.01
C MET A 96 3.09 0.07 2.17
N ILE A 97 3.02 0.78 1.04
CA ILE A 97 4.20 1.12 0.22
C ILE A 97 4.23 2.64 0.11
N ILE A 98 4.98 3.28 1.01
CA ILE A 98 5.11 4.73 1.06
C ILE A 98 6.12 5.15 -0.01
N THR A 99 5.75 6.10 -0.87
CA THR A 99 6.61 6.55 -1.96
C THR A 99 6.92 8.04 -1.82
N SER A 100 8.20 8.40 -1.82
CA SER A 100 8.67 9.77 -2.05
C SER A 100 9.10 9.93 -3.51
N ARG A 101 9.53 11.15 -3.89
CA ARG A 101 10.12 11.38 -5.22
C ARG A 101 11.39 10.56 -5.49
N GLU A 102 12.08 10.16 -4.43
CA GLU A 102 13.42 9.56 -4.51
C GLU A 102 13.44 8.10 -4.06
N LYS A 103 12.54 7.70 -3.16
CA LYS A 103 12.60 6.39 -2.50
C LYS A 103 11.23 5.73 -2.41
N VAL A 104 11.23 4.42 -2.61
CA VAL A 104 10.10 3.53 -2.29
C VAL A 104 10.38 2.86 -0.95
N MET A 105 9.44 2.98 -0.01
CA MET A 105 9.60 2.58 1.38
C MET A 105 8.44 1.67 1.78
N PRO A 106 8.56 0.35 1.58
CA PRO A 106 7.58 -0.60 2.11
C PRO A 106 7.56 -0.56 3.65
N VAL A 107 6.36 -0.48 4.22
CA VAL A 107 6.10 -0.49 5.65
C VAL A 107 5.00 -1.53 5.90
N ASP A 108 5.35 -2.63 6.55
CA ASP A 108 4.46 -3.78 6.73
C ASP A 108 3.27 -3.46 7.64
N CYS A 109 3.50 -2.67 8.69
CA CYS A 109 2.48 -2.27 9.65
C CYS A 109 2.76 -0.90 10.23
N ILE A 110 1.72 -0.11 10.45
CA ILE A 110 1.74 1.15 11.18
C ILE A 110 0.65 1.10 12.26
N VAL A 111 1.01 1.39 13.50
CA VAL A 111 0.08 1.54 14.62
C VAL A 111 0.01 3.02 15.01
N ILE A 112 -1.21 3.48 15.29
CA ILE A 112 -1.54 4.88 15.59
C ILE A 112 -2.28 4.88 16.92
N SER A 113 -1.79 5.68 17.86
CA SER A 113 -2.42 5.92 19.16
C SER A 113 -2.31 7.40 19.48
N GLY A 114 -3.40 8.14 19.31
CA GLY A 114 -3.43 9.61 19.40
C GLY A 114 -2.31 10.26 18.55
N ASN A 115 -1.42 10.99 19.21
CA ASN A 115 -0.29 11.70 18.58
C ASN A 115 0.95 10.82 18.33
N THR A 116 0.93 9.53 18.67
CA THR A 116 2.10 8.66 18.54
C THR A 116 1.88 7.59 17.48
N ILE A 117 2.83 7.49 16.55
CA ILE A 117 2.81 6.54 15.43
C ILE A 117 4.09 5.72 15.46
N PHE A 118 3.93 4.40 15.49
CA PHE A 118 5.02 3.46 15.24
C PHE A 118 4.76 2.68 13.97
N GLY A 119 5.77 2.58 13.11
CA GLY A 119 5.75 1.70 11.96
C GLY A 119 6.81 0.61 12.07
N TYR A 120 6.55 -0.49 11.39
CA TYR A 120 7.46 -1.61 11.22
C TYR A 120 7.70 -1.87 9.75
N THR A 121 8.96 -2.12 9.41
CA THR A 121 9.37 -2.60 8.09
C THR A 121 10.35 -3.76 8.23
N ASN A 122 10.14 -4.83 7.48
CA ASN A 122 11.02 -5.98 7.35
C ASN A 122 12.07 -5.75 6.25
N SER A 123 12.00 -4.63 5.51
CA SER A 123 12.93 -4.33 4.43
C SER A 123 14.17 -3.61 4.96
N GLU A 124 15.32 -4.29 4.90
CA GLU A 124 16.63 -3.72 5.26
C GLU A 124 17.06 -2.55 4.37
N LYS A 125 16.48 -2.45 3.17
CA LYS A 125 16.74 -1.35 2.22
C LYS A 125 16.09 -0.03 2.61
N VAL A 126 15.16 -0.04 3.58
CA VAL A 126 14.43 1.16 3.99
C VAL A 126 15.25 1.92 5.02
N ASP A 127 15.56 3.17 4.70
CA ASP A 127 16.04 4.13 5.69
C ASP A 127 14.89 4.53 6.61
N VAL A 128 14.84 3.90 7.79
CA VAL A 128 13.77 4.09 8.78
C VAL A 128 13.68 5.54 9.28
N LYS A 129 14.79 6.28 9.32
CA LYS A 129 14.80 7.69 9.76
C LYS A 129 14.22 8.59 8.68
N TYR A 130 14.59 8.35 7.42
CA TYR A 130 14.01 9.06 6.29
C TYR A 130 12.51 8.76 6.16
N ALA A 131 12.10 7.49 6.26
CA ALA A 131 10.69 7.10 6.21
C ALA A 131 9.86 7.78 7.31
N ALA A 132 10.35 7.79 8.55
CA ALA A 132 9.69 8.47 9.66
C ALA A 132 9.56 9.99 9.42
N THR A 133 10.65 10.63 8.97
CA THR A 133 10.67 12.07 8.66
C THR A 133 9.71 12.41 7.52
N HIS A 134 9.66 11.57 6.49
CA HIS A 134 8.79 11.78 5.33
C HIS A 134 7.31 11.67 5.72
N ILE A 135 6.93 10.61 6.44
CA ILE A 135 5.56 10.45 6.95
C ILE A 135 5.18 11.62 7.86
N LYS A 136 6.07 12.02 8.77
CA LYS A 136 5.85 13.18 9.65
C LYS A 136 5.63 14.48 8.87
N SER A 137 6.44 14.72 7.82
CA SER A 137 6.31 15.90 6.97
C SER A 137 4.95 15.95 6.27
N ILE A 138 4.48 14.82 5.75
CA ILE A 138 3.16 14.72 5.12
C ILE A 138 2.05 14.95 6.15
N LEU A 139 2.14 14.34 7.33
CA LEU A 139 1.14 14.54 8.39
C LEU A 139 1.07 16.01 8.83
N ASN A 140 2.22 16.68 8.95
CA ASN A 140 2.27 18.10 9.25
C ASN A 140 1.59 18.95 8.16
N GLN A 141 1.84 18.64 6.88
CA GLN A 141 1.15 19.28 5.75
C GLN A 141 -0.38 19.04 5.74
N ASN A 142 -0.85 17.98 6.41
CA ASN A 142 -2.26 17.64 6.55
C ASN A 142 -2.83 18.09 7.91
N HIS A 143 -2.24 19.12 8.55
CA HIS A 143 -2.67 19.72 9.82
C HIS A 143 -2.53 18.82 11.06
N PHE A 144 -1.56 17.89 11.05
CA PHE A 144 -1.17 17.08 12.22
C PHE A 144 0.28 17.37 12.65
N PRO A 145 0.62 18.57 13.16
CA PRO A 145 1.99 18.98 13.46
C PRO A 145 2.60 18.25 14.67
N ASP A 146 1.77 17.93 15.67
CA ASP A 146 2.21 17.41 16.97
C ASP A 146 2.35 15.88 17.00
N VAL A 147 2.43 15.25 15.82
CA VAL A 147 2.53 13.79 15.71
C VAL A 147 3.99 13.34 15.74
N SER A 148 4.26 12.38 16.60
CA SER A 148 5.55 11.68 16.71
C SER A 148 5.51 10.41 15.86
N VAL A 149 6.41 10.31 14.88
CA VAL A 149 6.51 9.14 13.99
C VAL A 149 7.87 8.46 14.20
N LYS A 150 7.85 7.15 14.43
CA LYS A 150 9.06 6.31 14.48
C LYS A 150 8.86 5.04 13.68
N ILE A 151 9.81 4.71 12.81
CA ILE A 151 9.82 3.44 12.07
C ILE A 151 10.91 2.54 12.65
N LEU A 152 10.61 1.27 12.81
CA LEU A 152 11.48 0.25 13.38
C LEU A 152 11.69 -0.87 12.35
N ASN A 153 12.90 -1.40 12.28
CA ASN A 153 13.24 -2.59 11.51
C ASN A 153 13.32 -3.86 12.38
N ASN A 154 13.26 -3.69 13.71
CA ASN A 154 13.23 -4.79 14.66
C ASN A 154 11.78 -5.09 15.07
N TYR A 155 11.32 -6.30 14.75
CA TYR A 155 9.94 -6.73 15.00
C TYR A 155 9.60 -6.81 16.50
N THR A 156 10.48 -7.36 17.32
CA THR A 156 10.21 -7.52 18.76
C THR A 156 10.16 -6.16 19.47
N ALA A 157 11.06 -5.26 19.10
CA ALA A 157 11.04 -3.87 19.59
C ALA A 157 9.77 -3.14 19.17
N PHE A 158 9.31 -3.32 17.93
CA PHE A 158 8.04 -2.77 17.46
C PHE A 158 6.85 -3.30 18.25
N LEU A 159 6.77 -4.63 18.41
CA LEU A 159 5.67 -5.29 19.07
C LEU A 159 5.54 -4.84 20.53
N ALA A 160 6.65 -4.71 21.25
CA ALA A 160 6.67 -4.19 22.62
C ALA A 160 6.15 -2.74 22.71
N ARG A 161 6.44 -1.90 21.70
CA ARG A 161 5.92 -0.52 21.65
C ARG A 161 4.43 -0.48 21.31
N ALA A 162 3.98 -1.33 20.39
CA ALA A 162 2.57 -1.46 20.03
C ALA A 162 1.74 -1.92 21.23
N GLU A 163 2.23 -2.90 21.99
CA GLU A 163 1.60 -3.41 23.21
C GLU A 163 1.56 -2.35 24.33
N GLY A 164 2.64 -1.59 24.51
CA GLY A 164 2.67 -0.47 25.45
C GLY A 164 1.64 0.60 25.11
N LEU A 165 1.51 1.00 23.84
CA LEU A 165 0.49 1.94 23.40
C LEU A 165 -0.93 1.40 23.59
N ASN A 166 -1.14 0.12 23.26
CA ASN A 166 -2.43 -0.54 23.43
C ASN A 166 -2.89 -0.57 24.89
N SER A 167 -1.95 -0.77 25.82
CA SER A 167 -2.23 -0.77 27.26
C SER A 167 -2.64 0.61 27.77
N ILE A 168 -2.00 1.68 27.28
CA ILE A 168 -2.36 3.07 27.61
C ILE A 168 -3.76 3.39 27.06
N ALA A 169 -4.01 3.08 25.79
CA ALA A 169 -5.31 3.31 25.14
C ALA A 169 -6.47 2.51 25.76
N ALA A 170 -6.19 1.35 26.38
CA ALA A 170 -7.20 0.59 27.11
C ALA A 170 -7.70 1.33 28.36
N VAL A 171 -6.82 2.10 29.00
CA VAL A 171 -7.09 2.84 30.23
C VAL A 171 -7.63 4.24 29.91
N GLU A 172 -6.97 4.93 28.98
CA GLU A 172 -7.37 6.24 28.49
C GLU A 172 -8.48 6.10 27.45
N LYS A 173 -9.75 6.18 27.87
CA LYS A 173 -10.92 6.30 26.98
C LYS A 173 -10.98 7.69 26.31
N GLY A 174 -9.85 8.20 25.85
CA GLY A 174 -9.76 9.49 25.17
C GLY A 174 -10.54 9.47 23.85
N ASP A 175 -11.08 10.62 23.45
CA ASP A 175 -11.81 10.79 22.19
C ASP A 175 -10.86 10.95 20.98
N THR A 176 -9.74 10.20 20.98
CA THR A 176 -8.69 10.29 19.94
C THR A 176 -9.06 9.52 18.67
N LYS A 177 -10.15 8.75 18.69
CA LYS A 177 -10.55 7.87 17.58
C LYS A 177 -10.82 8.61 16.29
N GLU A 178 -11.36 9.81 16.35
CA GLU A 178 -11.60 10.61 15.14
C GLU A 178 -10.28 11.08 14.51
N MET A 179 -9.37 11.61 15.32
CA MET A 179 -8.03 11.99 14.90
C MET A 179 -7.27 10.79 14.30
N GLU A 180 -7.30 9.63 14.95
CA GLU A 180 -6.66 8.41 14.44
C GLU A 180 -7.21 7.98 13.08
N ARG A 181 -8.52 8.11 12.86
CA ARG A 181 -9.14 7.82 11.55
C ARG A 181 -8.66 8.79 10.47
N GLN A 182 -8.55 10.08 10.78
CA GLN A 182 -8.05 11.07 9.82
C GLN A 182 -6.57 10.83 9.49
N ILE A 183 -5.73 10.58 10.50
CA ILE A 183 -4.32 10.20 10.31
C ILE A 183 -4.20 8.93 9.47
N LYS A 184 -5.00 7.90 9.78
CA LYS A 184 -5.07 6.66 8.99
C LYS A 184 -5.39 6.99 7.53
N GLN A 185 -6.36 7.85 7.27
CA GLN A 185 -6.72 8.20 5.90
C GLN A 185 -5.58 8.90 5.15
N VAL A 186 -4.86 9.81 5.80
CA VAL A 186 -3.67 10.47 5.22
C VAL A 186 -2.59 9.43 4.89
N ILE A 187 -2.29 8.52 5.81
CA ILE A 187 -1.30 7.45 5.61
C ILE A 187 -1.72 6.53 4.46
N LEU A 188 -3.00 6.17 4.38
CA LEU A 188 -3.54 5.37 3.28
C LEU A 188 -3.39 6.10 1.94
N ASN A 189 -3.57 7.42 1.88
CA ASN A 189 -3.48 8.18 0.65
C ASN A 189 -2.06 8.27 0.08
N ILE A 190 -1.03 8.26 0.94
CA ILE A 190 0.38 8.33 0.51
C ILE A 190 1.01 6.98 0.18
N SER A 191 0.31 5.89 0.48
CA SER A 191 0.70 4.57 -0.01
C SER A 191 0.26 4.38 -1.46
N MET A 192 1.03 3.64 -2.25
CA MET A 192 0.65 3.21 -3.60
C MET A 192 -0.40 2.08 -3.62
#